data_AF-A0A7J7GTM1-F1
#
_entry.id   AF-A0A7J7GTM1-F1
#
_cell.length_a   1.000
_cell.length_b   1.000
_cell.length_c   1.000
_cell.angle_alpha   90.00
_cell.angle_beta   90.00
_cell.angle_gamma   90.00
#
_symmetry.space_group_name_H-M   'P 1'
#
loop_
_entity.id
_entity.type
_entity.pdbx_description
1 polymer ?
#
loop_
_entity_poly.entity_id
_entity_poly.type
_entity_poly.pdbx_seq_one_letter_code
_entity_poly.pdbx_strand_id
1 'polypeptide(L)'
;MGYPVDNVLDAQIVNVNGQVLDRKGMGEDLFWAIRGGGGASFGVVLSYKIRLVPVPETVTVFRVEKTLEQNATDIVYRWLNVADKLDNDLFIRLLLQPVSSSVKGVKTIRASFISMFLGDAQRLMKVMNNGFPELGLKIGDCMEMSWIQSVLYWANYDNTTAPEVLLSRIPDSVNFLKRKSDYIQTPILQRWFGMDLEKDD
;
A
#
# COMPACT_ATOMS: atom_id res chain seq x y z
N MET A 1 3.77 -10.77 -5.18
CA MET A 1 5.26 -10.66 -5.26
C MET A 1 5.95 -10.60 -3.88
N GLY A 2 5.22 -10.75 -2.76
CA GLY A 2 5.83 -10.76 -1.42
C GLY A 2 6.39 -9.38 -1.01
N TYR A 3 7.13 -9.37 0.09
CA TYR A 3 7.86 -8.20 0.56
C TYR A 3 9.18 -8.02 -0.22
N PRO A 4 9.79 -6.82 -0.20
CA PRO A 4 11.11 -6.61 -0.81
C PRO A 4 12.18 -7.60 -0.30
N VAL A 5 12.11 -7.97 0.98
CA VAL A 5 13.04 -8.92 1.62
C VAL A 5 12.93 -10.36 1.08
N ASP A 6 11.77 -10.73 0.52
CA ASP A 6 11.57 -12.05 -0.13
C ASP A 6 12.26 -12.13 -1.50
N ASN A 7 12.71 -11.00 -2.03
CA ASN A 7 13.33 -10.86 -3.34
C ASN A 7 14.81 -10.46 -3.26
N VAL A 8 15.46 -10.69 -2.11
CA VAL A 8 16.90 -10.52 -1.94
C VAL A 8 17.61 -11.86 -2.19
N LEU A 9 18.54 -11.87 -3.15
CA LEU A 9 19.35 -13.03 -3.53
C LEU A 9 20.67 -13.12 -2.73
N ASP A 10 21.23 -11.96 -2.38
CA ASP A 10 22.51 -11.79 -1.71
C ASP A 10 22.56 -10.40 -1.03
N ALA A 11 23.54 -10.17 -0.15
CA ALA A 11 23.80 -8.89 0.49
C ALA A 11 25.28 -8.78 0.89
N GLN A 12 25.79 -7.56 1.01
CA GLN A 12 27.09 -7.30 1.64
C GLN A 12 26.88 -6.63 3.00
N ILE A 13 27.56 -7.12 4.02
CA ILE A 13 27.47 -6.61 5.40
C ILE A 13 28.86 -6.46 6.02
N VAL A 14 29.04 -5.44 6.86
CA VAL A 14 30.18 -5.32 7.77
C VAL A 14 29.80 -5.90 9.13
N ASN A 15 30.52 -6.92 9.59
CA ASN A 15 30.31 -7.53 10.90
C ASN A 15 31.03 -6.75 12.03
N VAL A 16 30.90 -7.24 13.27
CA VAL A 16 31.52 -6.61 14.46
C VAL A 16 33.05 -6.53 14.41
N ASN A 17 33.70 -7.39 13.62
CA ASN A 17 35.15 -7.39 13.42
C ASN A 17 35.60 -6.48 12.28
N GLY A 18 34.68 -5.72 11.66
CA GLY A 18 34.97 -4.86 10.52
C GLY A 18 35.17 -5.61 9.19
N GLN A 19 34.79 -6.90 9.12
CA GLN A 19 34.94 -7.70 7.91
C GLN A 19 33.73 -7.52 7.00
N VAL A 20 33.99 -7.35 5.70
CA VAL A 20 32.95 -7.35 4.67
C VAL A 20 32.64 -8.78 4.26
N LEU A 21 31.39 -9.19 4.44
CA LEU A 21 30.90 -10.53 4.13
C LEU A 21 29.79 -10.44 3.07
N ASP A 22 29.86 -11.30 2.06
CA ASP A 22 28.73 -11.63 1.20
C ASP A 22 27.87 -12.73 1.83
N ARG A 23 26.80 -13.20 1.17
CA ARG A 23 25.95 -14.28 1.68
C ARG A 23 26.75 -15.53 2.08
N LYS A 24 27.73 -15.92 1.25
CA LYS A 24 28.55 -17.11 1.52
C LYS A 24 29.41 -16.92 2.77
N GLY A 25 30.01 -15.74 2.93
CA GLY A 25 30.86 -15.40 4.08
C GLY A 25 30.08 -15.20 5.37
N MET A 26 28.86 -14.67 5.30
CA MET A 26 28.02 -14.42 6.48
C MET A 26 27.24 -15.67 6.94
N GLY A 27 27.05 -16.64 6.05
CA GLY A 27 26.24 -17.84 6.31
C GLY A 27 24.74 -17.59 6.24
N GLU A 28 23.95 -18.67 6.16
CA GLU A 28 22.51 -18.58 5.91
C GLU A 28 21.72 -18.01 7.09
N ASP A 29 22.18 -18.22 8.33
CA ASP A 29 21.49 -17.71 9.53
C ASP A 29 21.52 -16.17 9.57
N LEU A 30 22.70 -15.58 9.34
CA LEU A 30 22.84 -14.13 9.30
C LEU A 30 22.15 -13.55 8.06
N PHE A 31 22.23 -14.23 6.91
CA PHE A 31 21.51 -13.83 5.70
C PHE A 31 19.98 -13.87 5.88
N TRP A 32 19.45 -14.82 6.66
CA TRP A 32 18.04 -14.83 7.04
C TRP A 32 17.69 -13.66 7.98
N ALA A 33 18.51 -13.41 9.00
CA ALA A 33 18.26 -12.39 10.01
C ALA A 33 18.15 -10.97 9.42
N ILE A 34 19.02 -10.62 8.46
CA ILE A 34 19.02 -9.28 7.84
C ILE A 34 17.84 -9.05 6.89
N ARG A 35 17.09 -10.10 6.52
CA ARG A 35 15.91 -10.03 5.64
C ARG A 35 14.59 -9.87 6.42
N GLY A 36 14.62 -9.14 7.53
CA GLY A 36 13.41 -8.79 8.29
C GLY A 36 13.62 -8.45 9.76
N GLY A 37 14.74 -8.90 10.35
CA GLY A 37 15.05 -8.68 11.77
C GLY A 37 15.53 -7.27 12.13
N GLY A 38 15.66 -6.38 11.13
CA GLY A 38 16.19 -5.03 11.30
C GLY A 38 17.72 -5.01 11.23
N GLY A 39 18.28 -4.37 10.19
CA GLY A 39 19.72 -4.39 9.93
C GLY A 39 20.59 -3.85 11.07
N ALA A 40 20.08 -2.90 11.86
CA ALA A 40 20.81 -2.27 12.96
C ALA A 40 21.28 -3.24 14.06
N SER A 41 20.64 -4.41 14.20
CA SER A 41 21.00 -5.41 15.20
C SER A 41 22.17 -6.31 14.79
N PHE A 42 22.51 -6.37 13.50
CA PHE A 42 23.36 -7.43 12.94
C PHE A 42 24.64 -6.91 12.25
N GLY A 43 24.76 -5.61 12.08
CA GLY A 43 25.93 -4.97 11.48
C GLY A 43 25.55 -3.79 10.59
N VAL A 44 26.43 -3.46 9.64
CA VAL A 44 26.18 -2.39 8.65
C VAL A 44 26.01 -3.01 7.27
N VAL A 45 24.78 -3.06 6.78
CA VAL A 45 24.50 -3.54 5.42
C VAL A 45 24.94 -2.49 4.42
N LEU A 46 25.78 -2.89 3.46
CA LEU A 46 26.35 -2.04 2.43
C LEU A 46 25.55 -2.10 1.12
N SER A 47 25.09 -3.30 0.74
CA SER A 47 24.41 -3.52 -0.54
C SER A 47 23.49 -4.74 -0.50
N TYR A 48 22.53 -4.76 -1.42
CA TYR A 48 21.64 -5.90 -1.67
C TYR A 48 21.71 -6.30 -3.14
N LYS A 49 21.73 -7.60 -3.41
CA LYS A 49 21.46 -8.16 -4.73
C LYS A 49 19.99 -8.50 -4.82
N ILE A 50 19.22 -7.65 -5.51
CA ILE A 50 17.77 -7.82 -5.65
C ILE A 50 17.41 -8.64 -6.89
N ARG A 51 16.38 -9.47 -6.78
CA ARG A 51 15.70 -10.14 -7.89
C ARG A 51 14.62 -9.20 -8.41
N LEU A 52 14.73 -8.82 -9.68
CA LEU A 52 13.68 -8.09 -10.37
C LEU A 52 12.46 -8.99 -10.57
N VAL A 53 11.28 -8.38 -10.55
CA VAL A 53 9.99 -9.05 -10.75
C VAL A 53 9.36 -8.54 -12.03
N PRO A 54 8.72 -9.42 -12.83
CA PRO A 54 8.06 -9.01 -14.06
C PRO A 54 6.83 -8.17 -13.73
N VAL A 55 6.64 -7.06 -14.44
CA VAL A 55 5.44 -6.23 -14.37
C VAL A 55 4.90 -6.06 -15.80
N PRO A 56 3.58 -6.05 -16.00
CA PRO A 56 3.02 -5.78 -17.32
C PRO A 56 3.36 -4.35 -17.75
N GLU A 57 3.43 -4.12 -19.06
CA GLU A 57 3.67 -2.79 -19.63
C GLU A 57 2.59 -1.79 -19.22
N THR A 58 1.35 -2.28 -19.08
CA THR A 58 0.18 -1.52 -18.62
C THR A 58 -0.32 -2.07 -17.29
N VAL A 59 -0.48 -1.18 -16.32
CA VAL A 59 -1.17 -1.41 -15.05
C VAL A 59 -2.35 -0.46 -14.94
N THR A 60 -3.34 -0.80 -14.12
CA THR A 60 -4.50 0.06 -13.87
C THR A 60 -4.54 0.49 -12.41
N VAL A 61 -4.75 1.79 -12.15
CA VAL A 61 -4.99 2.33 -10.81
C VAL A 61 -6.37 2.96 -10.73
N PHE A 62 -6.92 3.05 -9.52
CA PHE A 62 -8.11 3.86 -9.24
C PHE A 62 -8.06 4.44 -7.82
N ARG A 63 -8.81 5.52 -7.61
CA ARG A 63 -9.15 6.04 -6.27
C ARG A 63 -10.65 6.32 -6.22
N VAL A 64 -11.36 5.60 -5.36
CA VAL A 64 -12.77 5.82 -5.07
C VAL A 64 -12.91 6.28 -3.63
N GLU A 65 -13.62 7.39 -3.42
CA GLU A 65 -13.86 7.96 -2.10
C GLU A 65 -15.33 7.79 -1.71
N LYS A 66 -15.57 7.40 -0.46
CA LYS A 66 -16.91 7.28 0.15
C LYS A 66 -16.91 7.98 1.50
N THR A 67 -17.91 8.81 1.75
CA THR A 67 -18.16 9.37 3.08
C THR A 67 -19.17 8.54 3.87
N LEU A 68 -19.36 8.83 5.16
CA LEU A 68 -20.37 8.17 5.99
C LEU A 68 -21.77 8.23 5.37
N GLU A 69 -22.12 9.40 4.84
CA GLU A 69 -23.40 9.67 4.18
C GLU A 69 -23.57 8.89 2.88
N GLN A 70 -22.47 8.35 2.33
CA GLN A 70 -22.43 7.51 1.12
C GLN A 70 -22.25 6.03 1.47
N ASN A 71 -22.64 5.63 2.68
CA ASN A 71 -22.56 4.28 3.19
C ASN A 71 -21.13 3.71 3.30
N ALA A 72 -20.16 4.55 3.66
CA ALA A 72 -18.76 4.12 3.80
C ALA A 72 -18.59 2.96 4.80
N THR A 73 -19.35 2.92 5.89
CA THR A 73 -19.24 1.88 6.92
C THR A 73 -19.48 0.48 6.36
N ASP A 74 -20.57 0.30 5.59
CA ASP A 74 -20.88 -1.00 5.00
C ASP A 74 -19.88 -1.39 3.91
N ILE A 75 -19.42 -0.42 3.12
CA ILE A 75 -18.43 -0.67 2.06
C ILE A 75 -17.08 -1.07 2.67
N VAL A 76 -16.65 -0.42 3.76
CA VAL A 76 -15.44 -0.78 4.51
C VAL A 76 -15.58 -2.17 5.14
N TYR A 77 -16.73 -2.46 5.76
CA TYR A 77 -17.00 -3.78 6.30
C TYR A 77 -16.94 -4.86 5.21
N ARG A 78 -17.52 -4.60 4.04
CA ARG A 78 -17.43 -5.50 2.90
C ARG A 78 -15.98 -5.67 2.44
N TRP A 79 -15.22 -4.59 2.30
CA TRP A 79 -13.80 -4.63 1.93
C TRP A 79 -12.99 -5.55 2.84
N LEU A 80 -13.17 -5.45 4.17
CA LEU A 80 -12.48 -6.32 5.14
C LEU A 80 -12.77 -7.80 4.97
N ASN A 81 -13.91 -8.15 4.38
CA ASN A 81 -14.31 -9.53 4.18
C ASN A 81 -13.87 -10.10 2.83
N VAL A 82 -13.54 -9.26 1.84
CA VAL A 82 -13.25 -9.70 0.47
C VAL A 82 -11.84 -9.37 -0.01
N ALA A 83 -11.20 -8.30 0.52
CA ALA A 83 -9.96 -7.76 -0.04
C ALA A 83 -8.80 -8.76 -0.07
N ASP A 84 -8.71 -9.66 0.90
CA ASP A 84 -7.67 -10.71 0.99
C ASP A 84 -7.94 -11.91 0.07
N LYS A 85 -9.10 -11.95 -0.61
CA LYS A 85 -9.57 -13.07 -1.45
C LYS A 85 -9.77 -12.68 -2.90
N LEU A 86 -9.55 -11.41 -3.25
CA LEU A 86 -9.64 -10.93 -4.62
C LEU A 86 -8.48 -11.48 -5.46
N ASP A 87 -8.51 -11.19 -6.76
CA ASP A 87 -7.47 -11.58 -7.72
C ASP A 87 -6.07 -11.18 -7.20
N ASN A 88 -5.09 -12.08 -7.31
CA ASN A 88 -3.72 -11.86 -6.83
C ASN A 88 -3.02 -10.65 -7.51
N ASP A 89 -3.50 -10.23 -8.67
CA ASP A 89 -3.00 -9.06 -9.38
C ASP A 89 -3.59 -7.74 -8.85
N LEU A 90 -4.57 -7.79 -7.93
CA LEU A 90 -5.28 -6.64 -7.37
C LEU A 90 -4.83 -6.32 -5.94
N PHE A 91 -4.35 -5.10 -5.76
CA PHE A 91 -4.09 -4.52 -4.44
C PHE A 91 -5.02 -3.34 -4.20
N ILE A 92 -5.75 -3.33 -3.07
CA ILE A 92 -6.59 -2.20 -2.65
C ILE A 92 -6.19 -1.79 -1.23
N ARG A 93 -5.73 -0.54 -1.07
CA ARG A 93 -5.50 0.11 0.22
C ARG A 93 -6.74 0.91 0.63
N LEU A 94 -7.22 0.69 1.84
CA LEU A 94 -8.16 1.58 2.51
C LEU A 94 -7.42 2.65 3.31
N LEU A 95 -7.79 3.92 3.10
CA LEU A 95 -7.35 5.05 3.91
C LEU A 95 -8.57 5.74 4.52
N LEU A 96 -8.68 5.72 5.85
CA LEU A 96 -9.70 6.43 6.60
C LEU A 96 -9.13 7.76 7.11
N GLN A 97 -9.82 8.86 6.82
CA GLN A 97 -9.41 10.21 7.26
C GLN A 97 -10.62 11.06 7.63
N PRO A 98 -10.53 11.90 8.69
CA PRO A 98 -11.53 12.93 8.93
C PRO A 98 -11.43 14.01 7.85
N VAL A 99 -12.56 14.40 7.28
CA VAL A 99 -12.67 15.48 6.30
C VAL A 99 -13.80 16.43 6.69
N SER A 100 -13.81 17.63 6.11
CA SER A 100 -14.97 18.52 6.23
C SER A 100 -16.13 17.95 5.40
N SER A 101 -17.32 17.86 6.00
CA SER A 101 -18.53 17.47 5.28
C SER A 101 -19.04 18.61 4.39
N SER A 102 -20.11 18.35 3.64
CA SER A 102 -20.85 19.38 2.90
C SER A 102 -21.54 20.39 3.84
N VAL A 103 -21.78 20.02 5.09
CA VAL A 103 -22.33 20.91 6.11
C VAL A 103 -21.19 21.67 6.78
N LYS A 104 -21.24 23.01 6.68
CA LYS A 104 -20.21 23.88 7.24
C LYS A 104 -20.02 23.63 8.73
N GLY A 105 -18.77 23.42 9.15
CA GLY A 105 -18.41 23.17 10.54
C GLY A 105 -18.58 21.72 11.01
N VAL A 106 -19.16 20.85 10.19
CA VAL A 106 -19.36 19.44 10.51
C VAL A 106 -18.27 18.60 9.83
N LYS A 107 -17.65 17.71 10.60
CA LYS A 107 -16.69 16.71 10.10
C LYS A 107 -17.40 15.40 9.78
N THR A 108 -16.88 14.68 8.80
CA THR A 108 -17.27 13.31 8.46
C THR A 108 -16.02 12.47 8.22
N ILE A 109 -16.15 11.15 8.17
CA ILE A 109 -15.05 10.26 7.81
C ILE A 109 -15.13 9.94 6.33
N ARG A 110 -13.99 10.07 5.64
CA ARG A 110 -13.80 9.62 4.27
C ARG A 110 -13.01 8.31 4.25
N ALA A 111 -13.59 7.31 3.61
CA ALA A 111 -12.93 6.08 3.19
C ALA A 111 -12.43 6.24 1.74
N SER A 112 -11.11 6.21 1.56
CA SER A 112 -10.48 6.25 0.22
C SER A 112 -9.95 4.86 -0.12
N PHE A 113 -10.49 4.24 -1.16
CA PHE A 113 -10.06 2.97 -1.71
C PHE A 113 -9.10 3.25 -2.87
N ILE A 114 -7.81 3.03 -2.65
CA ILE A 114 -6.74 3.33 -3.60
C ILE A 114 -6.15 2.02 -4.08
N SER A 115 -6.06 1.83 -5.39
CA SER A 115 -5.76 0.52 -5.96
C SER A 115 -4.62 0.54 -6.98
N MET A 116 -3.98 -0.61 -7.10
CA MET A 116 -3.11 -0.98 -8.21
C MET A 116 -3.47 -2.39 -8.68
N PHE A 117 -3.67 -2.52 -9.99
CA PHE A 117 -3.98 -3.79 -10.65
C PHE A 117 -2.96 -4.09 -11.74
N LEU A 118 -2.38 -5.30 -11.71
CA LEU A 118 -1.45 -5.78 -12.72
C LEU A 118 -2.20 -6.28 -13.97
N GLY A 119 -2.81 -5.36 -14.69
CA GLY A 119 -3.55 -5.62 -15.93
C GLY A 119 -4.35 -4.41 -16.41
N ASP A 120 -5.13 -4.62 -17.46
CA ASP A 120 -6.01 -3.62 -18.07
C ASP A 120 -7.29 -3.34 -17.26
N ALA A 121 -7.92 -2.21 -17.57
CA ALA A 121 -9.10 -1.72 -16.88
C ALA A 121 -10.32 -2.61 -17.12
N GLN A 122 -10.45 -3.27 -18.27
CA GLN A 122 -11.58 -4.15 -18.57
C GLN A 122 -11.53 -5.42 -17.70
N ARG A 123 -10.35 -6.02 -17.52
CA ARG A 123 -10.16 -7.15 -16.59
C ARG A 123 -10.39 -6.70 -15.16
N LEU A 124 -9.85 -5.54 -14.75
CA LEU A 124 -10.11 -4.98 -13.42
C LEU A 124 -11.61 -4.83 -13.15
N MET A 125 -12.37 -4.26 -14.08
CA MET A 125 -13.81 -4.09 -13.93
C MET A 125 -14.54 -5.43 -13.73
N LYS A 126 -14.11 -6.51 -14.42
CA LYS A 126 -14.66 -7.86 -14.20
C LYS A 126 -14.35 -8.37 -12.79
N VAL A 127 -13.11 -8.20 -12.31
CA VAL A 127 -12.72 -8.59 -10.95
C VAL A 127 -13.57 -7.83 -9.91
N MET A 128 -13.70 -6.51 -10.08
CA MET A 128 -14.43 -5.66 -9.13
C MET A 128 -15.94 -5.93 -9.14
N ASN A 129 -16.56 -6.10 -10.30
CA ASN A 129 -17.99 -6.42 -10.39
C ASN A 129 -18.34 -7.77 -9.77
N ASN A 130 -17.43 -8.75 -9.82
CA ASN A 130 -17.65 -10.07 -9.26
C ASN A 130 -17.34 -10.14 -7.77
N GLY A 131 -16.25 -9.50 -7.33
CA GLY A 131 -15.72 -9.66 -5.97
C GLY A 131 -16.10 -8.54 -4.99
N PHE A 132 -16.27 -7.31 -5.49
CA PHE A 132 -16.54 -6.14 -4.67
C PHE A 132 -17.40 -5.07 -5.38
N PRO A 133 -18.60 -5.43 -5.89
CA PRO A 133 -19.46 -4.51 -6.63
C PRO A 133 -19.96 -3.33 -5.78
N GLU A 134 -20.04 -3.48 -4.45
CA GLU A 134 -20.54 -2.47 -3.51
C GLU A 134 -19.71 -1.18 -3.51
N LEU A 135 -18.44 -1.25 -3.93
CA LEU A 135 -17.61 -0.05 -4.09
C LEU A 135 -18.19 0.88 -5.19
N GLY A 136 -18.86 0.31 -6.19
CA GLY A 136 -19.45 1.04 -7.30
C GLY A 136 -18.40 1.67 -8.23
N LEU A 137 -17.26 0.98 -8.42
CA LEU A 137 -16.20 1.40 -9.35
C LEU A 137 -16.77 1.52 -10.77
N LYS A 138 -16.41 2.59 -11.47
CA LYS A 138 -16.76 2.78 -12.89
C LYS A 138 -15.48 2.75 -13.73
N ILE A 139 -15.65 2.42 -15.01
CA ILE A 139 -14.52 2.42 -15.95
C ILE A 139 -13.86 3.80 -16.05
N GLY A 140 -14.63 4.88 -15.91
CA GLY A 140 -14.11 6.25 -15.92
C GLY A 140 -13.26 6.61 -14.68
N ASP A 141 -13.30 5.81 -13.62
CA ASP A 141 -12.46 5.98 -12.43
C ASP A 141 -11.09 5.27 -12.58
N CYS A 142 -10.94 4.44 -13.63
CA CYS A 142 -9.75 3.65 -13.90
C CYS A 142 -8.77 4.44 -14.76
N MET A 143 -7.48 4.39 -14.41
CA MET A 143 -6.40 4.98 -15.18
C MET A 143 -5.37 3.92 -15.53
N GLU A 144 -5.20 3.67 -16.82
CA GLU A 144 -4.13 2.82 -17.34
C GLU A 144 -2.84 3.62 -17.51
N MET A 145 -1.74 3.05 -17.07
CA MET A 145 -0.43 3.68 -17.10
C MET A 145 0.69 2.64 -17.06
N SER A 146 1.93 3.07 -17.26
CA SER A 146 3.09 2.21 -17.01
C SER A 146 3.31 1.97 -15.51
N TRP A 147 4.01 0.88 -15.17
CA TRP A 147 4.33 0.58 -13.76
C TRP A 147 5.04 1.74 -13.06
N ILE A 148 6.01 2.41 -13.73
CA ILE A 148 6.75 3.52 -13.12
C ILE A 148 5.88 4.76 -12.89
N GLN A 149 4.88 5.01 -13.74
CA GLN A 149 3.90 6.08 -13.51
C GLN A 149 3.00 5.75 -12.32
N SER A 150 2.68 4.48 -12.09
CA SER A 150 1.92 4.08 -10.91
C SER A 150 2.68 4.35 -9.60
N VAL A 151 4.03 4.30 -9.62
CA VAL A 151 4.86 4.69 -8.47
C VAL A 151 4.66 6.17 -8.13
N LEU A 152 4.61 7.04 -9.14
CA LEU A 152 4.32 8.47 -8.97
C LEU A 152 2.91 8.70 -8.43
N TYR A 153 1.93 7.97 -8.96
CA TYR A 153 0.55 8.00 -8.46
C TYR A 153 0.46 7.64 -6.96
N TRP A 154 1.16 6.60 -6.51
CA TRP A 154 1.20 6.22 -5.09
C TRP A 154 1.92 7.24 -4.19
N ALA A 155 2.90 7.95 -4.74
CA ALA A 155 3.57 9.07 -4.09
C ALA A 155 2.72 10.36 -4.06
N ASN A 156 1.54 10.37 -4.71
CA ASN A 156 0.65 11.52 -4.90
C ASN A 156 1.27 12.66 -5.73
N TYR A 157 2.14 12.34 -6.67
CA TYR A 157 2.50 13.27 -7.74
C TYR A 157 1.37 13.41 -8.76
N ASP A 158 1.38 14.51 -9.51
CA ASP A 158 0.47 14.68 -10.64
C ASP A 158 0.75 13.64 -11.73
N ASN A 159 -0.29 13.19 -12.44
CA ASN A 159 -0.17 12.16 -13.47
C ASN A 159 0.74 12.57 -14.66
N THR A 160 1.02 13.87 -14.80
CA THR A 160 1.92 14.42 -15.83
C THR A 160 3.36 14.57 -15.35
N THR A 161 3.65 14.30 -14.08
CA THR A 161 5.01 14.39 -13.54
C THR A 161 5.92 13.35 -14.19
N ALA A 162 7.12 13.77 -14.56
CA ALA A 162 8.10 12.90 -15.18
C ALA A 162 8.83 12.04 -14.11
N PRO A 163 9.18 10.77 -14.39
CA PRO A 163 9.80 9.87 -13.42
C PRO A 163 11.12 10.35 -12.80
N GLU A 164 11.80 11.30 -13.42
CA GLU A 164 13.07 11.89 -12.96
C GLU A 164 12.95 12.55 -11.59
N VAL A 165 11.74 12.92 -11.16
CA VAL A 165 11.49 13.42 -9.80
C VAL A 165 11.93 12.41 -8.72
N LEU A 166 11.87 11.10 -9.03
CA LEU A 166 12.28 10.02 -8.12
C LEU A 166 13.80 9.99 -7.86
N LEU A 167 14.60 10.75 -8.63
CA LEU A 167 16.03 10.93 -8.38
C LEU A 167 16.31 11.93 -7.25
N SER A 168 15.32 12.75 -6.88
CA SER A 168 15.44 13.71 -5.79
C SER A 168 15.50 13.00 -4.43
N ARG A 169 16.32 13.54 -3.53
CA ARG A 169 16.41 13.12 -2.12
C ARG A 169 15.81 14.15 -1.15
N ILE A 170 15.18 15.20 -1.68
CA ILE A 170 14.57 16.25 -0.88
C ILE A 170 13.15 15.77 -0.50
N PRO A 171 12.83 15.62 0.80
CA PRO A 171 11.50 15.22 1.22
C PRO A 171 10.49 16.34 0.99
N ASP A 172 9.29 15.99 0.51
CA ASP A 172 8.21 16.97 0.25
C ASP A 172 7.71 17.67 1.52
N SER A 173 7.63 16.93 2.64
CA SER A 173 7.29 17.49 3.95
C SER A 173 7.88 16.67 5.09
N VAL A 174 8.19 17.34 6.20
CA VAL A 174 8.64 16.71 7.45
C VAL A 174 7.61 17.05 8.52
N ASN A 175 6.83 16.06 8.93
CA ASN A 175 5.77 16.22 9.93
C ASN A 175 6.10 15.41 11.19
N PHE A 176 5.78 15.97 12.36
CA PHE A 176 5.84 15.23 13.61
C PHE A 176 4.68 14.23 13.67
N LEU A 177 5.00 12.95 13.79
CA LEU A 177 4.03 11.87 13.72
C LEU A 177 4.29 10.84 14.82
N LYS A 178 3.21 10.31 15.40
CA LYS A 178 3.23 9.08 16.20
C LYS A 178 2.45 8.02 15.42
N ARG A 179 3.07 6.86 15.18
CA ARG A 179 2.46 5.74 14.46
C ARG A 179 2.48 4.47 15.30
N LYS A 180 1.45 3.65 15.12
CA LYS A 180 1.28 2.30 15.64
C LYS A 180 0.72 1.43 14.51
N SER A 181 0.84 0.12 14.65
CA SER A 181 0.36 -0.85 13.66
C SER A 181 -0.19 -2.08 14.37
N ASP A 182 -1.20 -2.71 13.78
CA ASP A 182 -1.82 -3.95 14.23
C ASP A 182 -2.09 -4.86 13.02
N TYR A 183 -2.35 -6.14 13.29
CA TYR A 183 -2.76 -7.13 12.31
C TYR A 183 -4.19 -7.60 12.62
N ILE A 184 -5.05 -7.61 11.61
CA ILE A 184 -6.43 -8.09 11.72
C ILE A 184 -6.49 -9.51 11.16
N GLN A 185 -6.84 -10.49 11.99
CA GLN A 185 -7.00 -11.89 11.58
C GLN A 185 -8.46 -12.27 11.32
N THR A 186 -9.40 -11.60 11.99
CA THR A 186 -10.83 -11.77 11.81
C THR A 186 -11.44 -10.41 11.57
N PRO A 187 -12.33 -10.24 10.57
CA PRO A 187 -12.98 -8.96 10.30
C PRO A 187 -13.59 -8.39 11.58
N ILE A 188 -13.30 -7.12 11.85
CA ILE A 188 -13.89 -6.42 12.98
C ILE A 188 -15.42 -6.46 12.80
N LEU A 189 -16.15 -6.83 13.84
CA LEU A 189 -17.60 -6.94 13.82
C LEU A 189 -18.23 -5.57 13.48
N GLN A 190 -19.20 -5.53 12.57
CA GLN A 190 -19.83 -4.28 12.08
C GLN A 190 -20.33 -3.37 13.21
N ARG A 191 -20.87 -3.94 14.30
CA ARG A 191 -21.34 -3.15 15.47
C ARG A 191 -20.23 -2.38 16.21
N TRP A 192 -18.96 -2.74 15.99
CA TRP A 192 -17.80 -2.06 16.57
C TRP A 192 -17.12 -1.13 15.56
N PHE A 193 -17.63 -1.06 14.33
CA PHE A 193 -17.06 -0.19 13.31
C PHE A 193 -17.34 1.28 13.59
N GLY A 194 -18.38 1.60 14.38
CA GLY A 194 -18.72 2.93 14.92
C GLY A 194 -17.88 4.07 14.36
N MET A 195 -18.00 4.34 13.06
CA MET A 195 -17.35 5.49 12.42
C MET A 195 -18.15 6.77 12.70
N ASP A 196 -19.26 6.63 13.41
CA ASP A 196 -20.00 7.71 14.01
C ASP A 196 -19.09 8.38 15.03
N LEU A 197 -18.80 9.66 14.78
CA LEU A 197 -18.18 10.52 15.78
C LEU A 197 -19.19 10.61 16.94
N GLU A 198 -19.01 9.80 17.98
CA GLU A 198 -19.68 10.05 19.26
C GLU A 198 -19.37 11.50 19.63
N LYS A 199 -20.43 12.31 19.75
CA LYS A 199 -20.34 13.58 20.45
C LYS A 199 -20.14 13.19 21.91
N ASP A 200 -18.90 13.31 22.39
CA ASP A 200 -18.66 13.44 23.81
C ASP A 200 -19.41 14.71 24.26
N ASP A 201 -20.57 14.52 24.90
CA ASP A 201 -21.28 15.55 25.69
C ASP A 201 -20.65 15.66 27.10
#